data_AF-A0A7C4CK04-F1
#
_entry.id   AF-A0A7C4CK04-F1
#
_cell.length_a   1.000
_cell.length_b   1.000
_cell.length_c   1.000
_cell.angle_alpha   90.00
_cell.angle_beta   90.00
_cell.angle_gamma   90.00
#
_symmetry.space_group_name_H-M   'P 1'
#
loop_
_entity.id
_entity.type
_entity.pdbx_description
1 polymer ?
#
loop_
_entity_poly.entity_id
_entity_poly.type
_entity_poly.pdbx_seq_one_letter_code
_entity_poly.pdbx_strand_id
1 'polypeptide(L)' 'MTIRTLALKKKLSKALRRAWPVPAWVIVKTRRKFRTHSKSRHWRRSGKIKT' A
#
# COMPACT_ATOMS: atom_id res chain seq x y z
N MET A 1 10.55 2.83 23.61
CA MET A 1 10.52 2.17 22.27
C MET A 1 9.82 0.83 22.42
N THR A 2 8.70 0.59 21.74
CA THR A 2 8.10 -0.75 21.76
C THR A 2 8.93 -1.69 20.89
N ILE A 3 9.36 -2.81 21.45
CA ILE A 3 10.07 -3.85 20.71
C ILE A 3 9.08 -4.43 19.68
N ARG A 4 9.25 -4.07 18.40
CA ARG A 4 8.44 -4.62 17.32
C ARG A 4 8.99 -5.98 16.92
N THR A 5 8.18 -7.01 17.03
CA THR A 5 8.51 -8.35 16.55
C THR A 5 8.81 -8.34 15.05
N LEU A 6 9.64 -9.27 14.59
CA LEU A 6 9.99 -9.41 13.18
C LEU A 6 8.76 -9.66 12.30
N ALA A 7 7.78 -10.43 12.79
CA ALA A 7 6.51 -10.67 12.11
C ALA A 7 5.74 -9.36 11.87
N LEU A 8 5.67 -8.50 12.88
CA LEU A 8 5.05 -7.18 12.76
C LEU A 8 5.77 -6.32 11.72
N LYS A 9 7.10 -6.28 11.74
CA LYS A 9 7.89 -5.54 10.74
C LYS A 9 7.58 -6.01 9.32
N LYS A 10 7.57 -7.32 9.07
CA LYS A 10 7.23 -7.89 7.75
C LYS A 10 5.81 -7.53 7.30
N LYS A 11 4.81 -7.61 8.20
CA LYS A 11 3.43 -7.22 7.91
C LYS A 11 3.34 -5.74 7.49
N LEU A 12 4.02 -4.86 8.22
CA LEU A 12 4.05 -3.42 7.93
C LEU A 12 4.77 -3.12 6.61
N SER A 13 5.91 -3.76 6.34
CA SER A 13 6.61 -3.64 5.05
C SER A 13 5.75 -4.08 3.87
N LYS A 14 4.99 -5.18 4.02
CA LYS A 14 4.02 -5.63 3.00
C LYS A 14 2.88 -4.64 2.81
N ALA A 15 2.37 -4.06 3.90
CA ALA A 15 1.32 -3.05 3.86
C ALA A 15 1.77 -1.71 3.25
N LEU A 16 3.07 -1.38 3.35
CA LEU A 16 3.68 -0.25 2.65
C LEU A 16 3.75 -0.49 1.15
N ARG A 17 4.25 -1.65 0.73
CA ARG A 17 4.33 -2.02 -0.71
C ARG A 17 2.96 -2.03 -1.40
N ARG A 18 1.91 -2.47 -0.70
CA ARG A 18 0.53 -2.48 -1.22
C ARG A 18 -0.08 -1.08 -1.40
N ALA A 19 0.47 -0.05 -0.75
CA ALA A 19 -0.04 1.31 -0.84
C ALA A 19 0.57 2.09 -2.02
N TRP A 20 1.46 1.48 -2.80
CA TRP A 20 2.09 2.12 -3.96
C TRP A 20 1.09 2.43 -5.08
N PRO A 21 1.35 3.51 -5.85
CA PRO A 21 0.52 3.86 -6.99
C PRO A 21 0.64 2.83 -8.12
N VAL A 22 -0.32 2.90 -9.05
CA VAL A 22 -0.30 2.10 -10.28
C VAL A 22 0.91 2.54 -11.12
N PRO A 23 1.74 1.61 -11.63
CA PRO A 23 2.86 1.97 -12.50
C PRO A 23 2.40 2.67 -13.78
N ALA A 24 3.16 3.68 -14.22
CA ALA A 24 2.80 4.50 -15.38
C ALA A 24 2.59 3.66 -16.66
N TRP A 25 3.42 2.65 -16.90
CA TRP A 25 3.29 1.77 -18.06
C TRP A 25 1.96 1.00 -18.08
N VAL A 26 1.39 0.66 -16.92
CA VAL A 26 0.07 0.00 -16.81
C VAL A 26 -1.03 0.98 -17.20
N ILE A 27 -0.92 2.23 -16.76
CA ILE A 27 -1.88 3.29 -17.11
C ILE A 27 -1.90 3.49 -18.63
N VAL A 28 -0.73 3.57 -19.27
CA VAL A 28 -0.60 3.70 -20.73
C VAL A 28 -1.16 2.47 -21.44
N LYS A 29 -0.74 1.26 -21.03
CA LYS A 29 -1.20 -0.01 -21.62
C LYS A 29 -2.71 -0.18 -21.54
N THR A 30 -3.33 0.26 -20.45
CA THR A 30 -4.78 0.13 -20.22
C THR A 30 -5.58 1.32 -20.75
N ARG A 31 -4.99 2.22 -21.54
CA ARG A 31 -5.64 3.45 -22.04
C ARG A 31 -6.32 4.24 -20.91
N ARG A 32 -5.64 4.30 -19.76
CA ARG A 32 -6.12 4.96 -18.53
C ARG A 32 -7.42 4.37 -17.96
N LYS A 33 -7.77 3.12 -18.25
CA LYS A 33 -8.88 2.41 -17.58
C LYS A 33 -8.55 2.11 -16.12
N PHE A 34 -7.28 1.82 -15.81
CA PHE A 34 -6.80 1.63 -14.44
C PHE A 34 -5.85 2.77 -14.07
N ARG A 35 -6.35 3.78 -13.33
CA ARG A 35 -5.59 4.99 -12.96
C ARG A 35 -5.14 4.99 -11.50
N THR A 36 -6.00 4.53 -10.61
CA THR A 36 -5.79 4.61 -9.16
C THR A 36 -5.85 3.23 -8.55
N HIS A 37 -5.02 3.01 -7.52
CA HIS A 37 -5.03 1.76 -6.79
C HIS A 37 -6.10 1.84 -5.69
N SER A 38 -7.15 1.01 -5.77
CA SER A 38 -8.28 1.03 -4.83
C SER A 38 -7.90 0.74 -3.38
N LYS A 39 -6.78 0.04 -3.16
CA LYS A 39 -6.23 -0.24 -1.82
C LYS A 39 -5.09 0.73 -1.43
N SER A 40 -4.95 1.85 -2.15
CA SER A 40 -4.07 2.95 -1.71
C SER A 40 -4.52 3.44 -0.35
N ARG A 41 -3.57 3.74 0.52
CA ARG A 41 -3.82 3.95 1.94
C ARG A 41 -2.98 5.10 2.48
N HIS A 42 -3.63 6.05 3.15
CA HIS A 42 -2.95 7.10 3.89
C HIS A 42 -2.85 6.71 5.38
N TRP A 43 -1.75 7.07 6.03
CA TRP A 43 -1.47 6.63 7.39
C TRP A 43 -2.38 7.29 8.45
N ARG A 44 -2.92 8.50 8.21
CA ARG A 44 -3.86 9.19 9.12
C ARG A 44 -5.33 8.95 8.78
N ARG A 45 -5.66 8.93 7.49
CA ARG A 45 -7.04 9.00 6.98
C ARG A 45 -7.65 7.63 6.75
N SER A 46 -6.83 6.60 6.60
CA SER A 46 -7.32 5.23 6.44
C SER A 46 -7.31 4.50 7.77
N GLY A 47 -8.21 3.53 7.92
CA GLY A 47 -8.30 2.71 9.13
C GLY A 47 -6.99 2.02 9.50
N LYS A 48 -6.88 1.63 10.77
CA LYS A 48 -5.69 0.98 11.32
C LYS A 48 -5.38 -0.32 10.57
N ILE A 49 -4.09 -0.59 10.35
CA ILE A 49 -3.64 -1.89 9.85
C ILE A 49 -3.92 -2.90 10.96
N LYS A 50 -4.76 -3.91 10.68
CA LYS A 50 -4.95 -5.03 11.60
C LYS A 50 -3.63 -5.82 11.66
N THR A 51 -2.96 -5.75 12.80
CA THR A 51 -1.66 -6.38 13.07
C THR A 51 -1.84 -7.79 13.60
#